data_AF-A0A3M6GJ96-F1
#
_entry.id   AF-A0A3M6GJ96-F1
#
_cell.length_a   1.000
_cell.length_b   1.000
_cell.length_c   1.000
_cell.angle_alpha   90.00
_cell.angle_beta   90.00
_cell.angle_gamma   90.00
#
_symmetry.space_group_name_H-M   'P 1'
#
loop_
_entity.id
_entity.type
_entity.pdbx_description
1 polymer ?
#
loop_
_entity_poly.entity_id
_entity_poly.type
_entity_poly.pdbx_seq_one_letter_code
_entity_poly.pdbx_strand_id
1 'polypeptide(L)'
;YNRTRHDLYRPLSSDGKASGLKLSRDELGLPLSETVTAGARVRRQRDTSMARRLGFDLLQRSLRGIDDYLPTPSLPTSWLDASYADYCNHLARLKNLPAPGQQDWASLEAAGWRRLAEVRNLELVRDLFRRPLEMWLVLDRAMYVHEQGYSVSVGTFCDSRITPRNLLILARKS
;
A
#
# COMPACT_ATOMS: atom_id res chain seq x y z
N TYR A 1 -10.00 9.29 -9.07
CA TYR A 1 -8.71 9.64 -9.73
C TYR A 1 -7.90 8.41 -10.12
N ASN A 2 -7.77 7.38 -9.28
CA ASN A 2 -6.91 6.21 -9.52
C ASN A 2 -7.34 5.25 -10.65
N ARG A 3 -8.63 5.22 -11.02
CA ARG A 3 -9.14 4.44 -12.16
C ARG A 3 -8.94 5.21 -13.48
N THR A 4 -7.69 5.42 -13.85
CA THR A 4 -7.28 6.09 -15.09
C THR A 4 -6.58 5.10 -16.03
N ARG A 5 -6.71 5.30 -17.34
CA ARG A 5 -5.98 4.54 -18.37
C ARG A 5 -4.56 5.08 -18.60
N HIS A 6 -4.25 6.25 -18.06
CA HIS A 6 -2.96 6.91 -18.23
C HIS A 6 -2.01 6.54 -17.09
N ASP A 7 -0.73 6.38 -17.41
CA ASP A 7 0.30 6.12 -16.41
C ASP A 7 0.56 7.33 -15.51
N LEU A 8 0.33 8.54 -16.04
CA LEU A 8 0.38 9.81 -15.33
C LEU A 8 -1.00 10.44 -15.21
N TYR A 9 -1.27 11.07 -14.09
CA TYR A 9 -2.43 11.92 -13.89
C TYR A 9 -2.41 13.09 -14.87
N ARG A 10 -3.58 13.40 -15.45
CA ARG A 10 -3.79 14.57 -16.29
C ARG A 10 -4.67 15.55 -15.52
N PRO A 11 -4.12 16.67 -15.03
CA PRO A 11 -4.91 17.68 -14.34
C PRO A 11 -6.00 18.24 -15.24
N LEU A 12 -7.15 18.56 -14.65
CA LEU A 12 -8.34 18.99 -15.40
C LEU A 12 -8.45 20.52 -15.43
N SER A 13 -8.29 21.15 -14.26
CA SER A 13 -8.39 22.60 -14.09
C SER A 13 -7.20 23.33 -14.69
N SER A 14 -7.36 24.62 -14.94
CA SER A 14 -6.27 25.49 -15.40
C SER A 14 -5.15 25.54 -14.36
N ASP A 15 -5.49 25.70 -13.08
CA ASP A 15 -4.52 25.69 -11.97
C ASP A 15 -3.82 24.34 -11.81
N GLY A 16 -4.57 23.25 -11.94
CA GLY A 16 -4.01 21.90 -11.92
C GLY A 16 -2.99 21.68 -13.04
N LYS A 17 -3.30 22.15 -14.26
CA LYS A 17 -2.40 22.07 -15.42
C LYS A 17 -1.18 22.97 -15.28
N ALA A 18 -1.33 24.13 -14.65
CA ALA A 18 -0.24 25.04 -14.34
C ALA A 18 0.64 24.53 -13.18
N SER A 19 0.15 23.59 -12.38
CA SER A 19 0.94 22.97 -11.33
C SER A 19 2.10 22.14 -11.91
N GLY A 20 3.25 22.19 -11.25
CA GLY A 20 4.39 21.32 -11.58
C GLY A 20 4.24 19.87 -11.08
N LEU A 21 3.11 19.52 -10.45
CA LEU A 21 2.93 18.23 -9.79
C LEU A 21 2.69 17.11 -10.80
N LYS A 22 3.59 16.13 -10.81
CA LYS A 22 3.49 14.93 -11.65
C LYS A 22 3.18 13.73 -10.77
N LEU A 23 2.05 13.08 -11.03
CA LEU A 23 1.60 11.94 -10.26
C LEU A 23 1.45 10.74 -11.18
N SER A 24 2.15 9.66 -10.89
CA SER A 24 1.93 8.35 -11.50
C SER A 24 0.71 7.65 -10.91
N ARG A 25 0.33 6.54 -11.51
CA ARG A 25 -0.75 5.67 -11.01
C ARG A 25 -0.51 5.19 -9.57
N ASP A 26 0.74 5.01 -9.16
CA ASP A 26 1.08 4.54 -7.81
C ASP A 26 0.87 5.63 -6.76
N GLU A 27 1.19 6.90 -7.08
CA GLU A 27 0.83 8.02 -6.20
C GLU A 27 -0.69 8.22 -6.17
N LEU A 28 -1.40 8.06 -7.29
CA LEU A 28 -2.86 8.12 -7.31
C LEU A 28 -3.54 7.04 -6.45
N GLY A 29 -2.85 5.93 -6.19
CA GLY A 29 -3.31 4.86 -5.30
C GLY A 29 -3.07 5.14 -3.81
N LEU A 30 -2.18 6.07 -3.46
CA LEU A 30 -1.78 6.33 -2.08
C LEU A 30 -2.96 6.75 -1.17
N PRO A 31 -3.87 7.66 -1.58
CA PRO A 31 -5.05 7.97 -0.76
C PRO A 31 -5.96 6.77 -0.43
N LEU A 32 -5.83 5.67 -1.17
CA LEU A 32 -6.65 4.47 -1.02
C LEU A 32 -6.00 3.42 -0.12
N SER A 33 -4.73 3.58 0.23
CA SER A 33 -3.96 2.55 0.92
C SER A 33 -4.23 2.50 2.42
N GLU A 34 -4.97 3.48 2.95
CA GLU A 34 -5.28 3.55 4.38
C GLU A 34 -6.31 2.49 4.78
N THR A 35 -5.95 1.68 5.77
CA THR A 35 -6.77 0.58 6.28
C THR A 35 -7.39 0.98 7.63
N VAL A 36 -8.53 1.66 7.62
CA VAL A 36 -9.20 2.11 8.86
C VAL A 36 -10.19 1.10 9.43
N THR A 37 -10.77 0.23 8.61
CA THR A 37 -11.91 -0.63 8.99
C THR A 37 -11.51 -2.05 9.42
N ALA A 38 -10.25 -2.44 9.28
CA ALA A 38 -9.81 -3.79 9.63
C ALA A 38 -9.82 -4.01 11.15
N GLY A 39 -10.47 -5.09 11.61
CA GLY A 39 -10.42 -5.50 13.01
C GLY A 39 -9.01 -5.92 13.46
N ALA A 40 -8.76 -5.96 14.79
CA ALA A 40 -7.46 -6.31 15.36
C ALA A 40 -6.92 -7.67 14.86
N ARG A 41 -7.80 -8.67 14.71
CA ARG A 41 -7.45 -9.99 14.17
C ARG A 41 -6.89 -9.91 12.75
N VAL A 42 -7.54 -9.14 11.88
CA VAL A 42 -7.14 -9.00 10.47
C VAL A 42 -5.80 -8.27 10.37
N ARG A 43 -5.59 -7.23 11.19
CA ARG A 43 -4.29 -6.55 11.29
C ARG A 43 -3.18 -7.50 11.71
N ARG A 44 -3.39 -8.28 12.77
CA ARG A 44 -2.40 -9.28 13.23
C ARG A 44 -2.07 -10.31 12.15
N GLN A 45 -3.08 -10.87 11.48
CA GLN A 45 -2.85 -11.83 10.39
C GLN A 45 -2.05 -11.22 9.22
N ARG A 46 -2.39 -9.98 8.83
CA ARG A 46 -1.66 -9.25 7.79
C ARG A 46 -0.21 -9.04 8.19
N ASP A 47 0.03 -8.58 9.41
CA ASP A 47 1.38 -8.25 9.89
C ASP A 47 2.22 -9.53 10.04
N THR A 48 1.68 -10.62 10.59
CA THR A 48 2.35 -11.94 10.60
C THR A 48 2.66 -12.43 9.19
N SER A 49 1.70 -12.33 8.26
CA SER A 49 1.91 -12.72 6.86
C SER A 49 3.02 -11.91 6.18
N MET A 50 3.12 -10.61 6.47
CA MET A 50 4.17 -9.75 5.92
C MET A 50 5.53 -10.02 6.56
N ALA A 51 5.59 -10.15 7.89
CA ALA A 51 6.82 -10.45 8.60
C ALA A 51 7.43 -11.79 8.12
N ARG A 52 6.60 -12.83 7.96
CA ARG A 52 7.06 -14.13 7.45
C ARG A 52 7.59 -14.04 6.02
N ARG A 53 6.94 -13.27 5.15
CA ARG A 53 7.42 -13.04 3.77
C ARG A 53 8.75 -12.28 3.74
N LEU A 54 8.90 -11.26 4.58
CA LEU A 54 10.14 -10.49 4.68
C LEU A 54 11.28 -11.33 5.26
N GLY A 55 11.00 -12.16 6.26
CA GLY A 55 11.98 -13.11 6.77
C GLY A 55 12.37 -14.17 5.73
N PHE A 56 11.43 -14.66 4.93
CA PHE A 56 11.73 -15.55 3.82
C PHE A 56 12.54 -14.85 2.72
N ASP A 57 12.31 -13.56 2.47
CA ASP A 57 13.13 -12.77 1.54
C ASP A 57 14.61 -12.71 2.00
N LEU A 58 14.87 -12.59 3.30
CA LEU A 58 16.23 -12.66 3.83
C LEU A 58 16.84 -14.06 3.62
N LEU A 59 16.07 -15.11 3.91
CA LEU A 59 16.53 -16.49 3.73
C LEU A 59 16.83 -16.80 2.26
N GLN A 60 15.92 -16.47 1.34
CA GLN A 60 16.08 -16.80 -0.08
C GLN A 60 17.30 -16.11 -0.71
N ARG A 61 17.61 -14.86 -0.30
CA ARG A 61 18.83 -14.16 -0.74
C ARG A 61 20.07 -14.89 -0.29
N SER A 62 20.10 -15.33 0.97
CA SER A 62 21.20 -16.12 1.53
C SER A 62 21.38 -17.46 0.80
N LEU A 63 20.28 -18.20 0.57
CA LEU A 63 20.32 -19.49 -0.13
C LEU A 63 20.77 -19.39 -1.59
N ARG A 64 20.48 -18.27 -2.25
CA ARG A 64 20.86 -18.03 -3.65
C ARG A 64 22.22 -17.34 -3.79
N GLY A 65 22.72 -16.71 -2.73
CA GLY A 65 23.90 -15.84 -2.77
C GLY A 65 23.71 -14.57 -3.60
N ILE A 66 22.46 -14.10 -3.75
CA ILE A 66 22.12 -12.93 -4.60
C ILE A 66 21.18 -12.01 -3.83
N ASP A 67 21.48 -10.71 -3.84
CA ASP A 67 20.70 -9.66 -3.18
C ASP A 67 19.51 -9.16 -4.01
N ASP A 68 18.80 -10.09 -4.67
CA ASP A 68 17.66 -9.80 -5.53
C ASP A 68 16.35 -10.33 -4.95
N TYR A 69 15.33 -9.47 -4.98
CA TYR A 69 13.98 -9.83 -4.55
C TYR A 69 13.42 -10.98 -5.41
N LEU A 70 12.92 -12.01 -4.75
CA LEU A 70 12.24 -13.14 -5.39
C LEU A 70 10.73 -13.09 -5.07
N PRO A 71 9.86 -12.77 -6.04
CA PRO A 71 8.42 -12.71 -5.80
C PRO A 71 7.85 -14.07 -5.39
N THR A 72 7.24 -14.18 -4.20
CA THR A 72 6.55 -15.40 -3.73
C THR A 72 5.04 -15.33 -3.95
N PRO A 73 4.36 -16.46 -4.27
CA PRO A 73 2.90 -16.47 -4.32
C PRO A 73 2.30 -16.16 -2.94
N SER A 74 1.08 -15.65 -2.93
CA SER A 74 0.30 -15.52 -1.69
C SER A 74 -0.10 -16.91 -1.20
N LEU A 75 0.28 -17.24 0.03
CA LEU A 75 -0.16 -18.48 0.67
C LEU A 75 -1.49 -18.29 1.40
N PRO A 76 -2.35 -19.33 1.49
CA PRO A 76 -3.55 -19.33 2.32
C PRO A 76 -3.25 -18.93 3.76
N THR A 77 -4.21 -18.31 4.44
CA THR A 77 -4.05 -17.85 5.83
C THR A 77 -3.78 -18.97 6.83
N SER A 78 -4.17 -20.22 6.52
CA SER A 78 -3.83 -21.39 7.34
C SER A 78 -2.32 -21.63 7.47
N TRP A 79 -1.50 -21.15 6.52
CA TRP A 79 -0.04 -21.20 6.63
C TRP A 79 0.53 -20.28 7.71
N LEU A 80 -0.29 -19.38 8.29
CA LEU A 80 0.12 -18.59 9.45
C LEU A 80 0.15 -19.42 10.74
N ASP A 81 -0.59 -20.53 10.79
CA ASP A 81 -0.63 -21.44 11.93
C ASP A 81 0.50 -22.49 11.88
N ALA A 82 1.11 -22.69 10.71
CA ALA A 82 2.27 -23.55 10.54
C ALA A 82 3.51 -22.99 11.24
N SER A 83 4.48 -23.86 11.56
CA SER A 83 5.78 -23.40 12.03
C SER A 83 6.47 -22.53 10.96
N TYR A 84 7.31 -21.60 11.39
CA TYR A 84 8.03 -20.74 10.44
C TYR A 84 9.01 -21.56 9.57
N ALA A 85 9.60 -22.62 10.13
CA ALA A 85 10.40 -23.59 9.40
C ALA A 85 9.61 -24.24 8.25
N ASP A 86 8.40 -24.75 8.53
CA ASP A 86 7.56 -25.39 7.50
C ASP A 86 7.15 -24.40 6.41
N TYR A 87 6.81 -23.18 6.82
CA TYR A 87 6.50 -22.08 5.92
C TYR A 87 7.66 -21.79 4.94
N CYS A 88 8.88 -21.64 5.46
CA CYS A 88 10.07 -21.37 4.64
C CYS A 88 10.44 -22.56 3.74
N ASN A 89 10.38 -23.79 4.26
CA ASN A 89 10.64 -24.99 3.47
C ASN A 89 9.64 -25.16 2.33
N HIS A 90 8.36 -24.88 2.58
CA HIS A 90 7.33 -24.91 1.55
C HIS A 90 7.60 -23.88 0.45
N LEU A 91 7.89 -22.63 0.81
CA LEU A 91 8.22 -21.59 -0.17
C LEU A 91 9.51 -21.90 -0.94
N ALA A 92 10.53 -22.44 -0.30
CA ALA A 92 11.76 -22.85 -0.96
C ALA A 92 11.47 -23.91 -2.05
N ARG A 93 10.65 -24.92 -1.74
CA ARG A 93 10.20 -25.93 -2.72
C ARG A 93 9.40 -25.30 -3.86
N LEU A 94 8.43 -24.43 -3.55
CA LEU A 94 7.64 -23.73 -4.58
C LEU A 94 8.49 -22.86 -5.52
N LYS A 95 9.65 -22.41 -5.03
CA LYS A 95 10.59 -21.57 -5.77
C LYS A 95 11.79 -22.32 -6.33
N ASN A 96 11.81 -23.65 -6.22
CA ASN A 96 12.93 -24.49 -6.65
C ASN A 96 14.28 -24.01 -6.09
N LEU A 97 14.28 -23.55 -4.83
CA LEU A 97 15.49 -23.14 -4.13
C LEU A 97 16.17 -24.35 -3.48
N PRO A 98 17.48 -24.26 -3.17
CA PRO A 98 18.14 -25.24 -2.32
C PRO A 98 17.37 -25.44 -1.01
N ALA A 99 17.43 -26.67 -0.47
CA ALA A 99 16.82 -26.96 0.81
C ALA A 99 17.44 -26.05 1.89
N PRO A 100 16.64 -25.31 2.68
CA PRO A 100 17.18 -24.43 3.71
C PRO A 100 18.06 -25.12 4.75
N GLY A 101 17.84 -26.42 5.00
CA GLY A 101 18.60 -27.19 5.98
C GLY A 101 18.35 -26.72 7.42
N GLN A 102 19.35 -26.90 8.29
CA GLN A 102 19.29 -26.40 9.65
C GLN A 102 19.52 -24.89 9.68
N GLN A 103 18.60 -24.16 10.28
CA GLN A 103 18.66 -22.70 10.41
C GLN A 103 18.32 -22.31 11.85
N ASP A 104 18.78 -21.13 12.26
CA ASP A 104 18.22 -20.44 13.42
C ASP A 104 16.88 -19.82 13.02
N TRP A 105 15.85 -20.65 13.05
CA TRP A 105 14.49 -20.27 12.65
C TRP A 105 13.92 -19.12 13.48
N ALA A 106 14.23 -19.10 14.78
CA ALA A 106 13.75 -18.04 15.68
C ALA A 106 14.39 -16.69 15.32
N SER A 107 15.70 -16.67 15.05
CA SER A 107 16.40 -15.46 14.63
C SER A 107 15.92 -14.96 13.26
N LEU A 108 15.68 -15.86 12.31
CA LEU A 108 15.14 -15.50 10.99
C LEU A 108 13.70 -14.95 11.07
N GLU A 109 12.83 -15.55 11.90
CA GLU A 109 11.47 -15.03 12.11
C GLU A 109 11.52 -13.64 12.75
N ALA A 110 12.36 -13.45 13.77
CA ALA A 110 12.58 -12.16 14.42
C ALA A 110 13.17 -11.11 13.46
N ALA A 111 14.05 -11.51 12.54
CA ALA A 111 14.57 -10.63 11.49
C ALA A 111 13.45 -10.18 10.52
N GLY A 112 12.52 -11.08 10.17
CA GLY A 112 11.33 -10.73 9.40
C GLY A 112 10.45 -9.67 10.08
N TRP A 113 10.25 -9.77 11.40
CA TRP A 113 9.54 -8.76 12.18
C TRP A 113 10.27 -7.42 12.25
N ARG A 114 11.60 -7.41 12.42
CA ARG A 114 12.41 -6.19 12.37
C ARG A 114 12.30 -5.51 11.00
N ARG A 115 12.41 -6.29 9.92
CA ARG A 115 12.26 -5.78 8.56
C ARG A 115 10.86 -5.21 8.32
N LEU A 116 9.81 -5.83 8.89
CA LEU A 116 8.46 -5.28 8.83
C LEU A 116 8.38 -3.92 9.52
N ALA A 117 9.00 -3.75 10.69
CA ALA A 117 9.04 -2.47 11.39
C ALA A 117 9.75 -1.39 10.56
N GLU A 118 10.87 -1.72 9.90
CA GLU A 118 11.55 -0.81 8.98
C GLU A 118 10.65 -0.38 7.81
N VAL A 119 9.99 -1.34 7.16
CA VAL A 119 9.05 -1.06 6.06
C VAL A 119 7.91 -0.15 6.55
N ARG A 120 7.36 -0.41 7.74
CA ARG A 120 6.30 0.42 8.32
C ARG A 120 6.78 1.84 8.63
N ASN A 121 8.00 2.00 9.12
CA ASN A 121 8.57 3.31 9.37
C ASN A 121 8.75 4.11 8.07
N LEU A 122 9.15 3.46 6.98
CA LEU A 122 9.22 4.10 5.65
C LEU A 122 7.83 4.47 5.13
N GLU A 123 6.83 3.61 5.37
CA GLU A 123 5.44 3.90 5.01
C GLU A 123 4.90 5.11 5.79
N LEU A 124 5.28 5.35 7.04
CA LEU A 124 4.82 6.52 7.80
C LEU A 124 5.05 7.82 7.02
N VAL A 125 6.25 8.01 6.45
CA VAL A 125 6.57 9.21 5.67
C VAL A 125 5.66 9.34 4.45
N ARG A 126 5.42 8.23 3.74
CA ARG A 126 4.51 8.19 2.60
C ARG A 126 3.07 8.51 3.04
N ASP A 127 2.67 8.04 4.21
CA ASP A 127 1.33 8.14 4.74
C ASP A 127 0.93 9.58 5.08
N LEU A 128 1.88 10.43 5.49
CA LEU A 128 1.66 11.87 5.70
C LEU A 128 1.08 12.56 4.46
N PHE A 129 1.40 12.07 3.26
CA PHE A 129 0.96 12.70 2.01
C PHE A 129 -0.40 12.20 1.51
N ARG A 130 -1.00 11.17 2.12
CA ARG A 130 -2.29 10.61 1.66
C ARG A 130 -3.38 11.68 1.56
N ARG A 131 -3.63 12.39 2.66
CA ARG A 131 -4.71 13.38 2.74
C ARG A 131 -4.42 14.63 1.91
N PRO A 132 -3.22 15.24 1.98
CA PRO A 132 -2.88 16.35 1.09
C PRO A 132 -3.02 16.01 -0.38
N LEU A 133 -2.59 14.81 -0.79
CA LEU A 133 -2.70 14.36 -2.17
C LEU A 133 -4.15 14.14 -2.60
N GLU A 134 -4.97 13.54 -1.74
CA GLU A 134 -6.41 13.41 -2.00
C GLU A 134 -7.07 14.78 -2.16
N MET A 135 -6.78 15.72 -1.26
CA MET A 135 -7.31 17.08 -1.31
C MET A 135 -6.91 17.77 -2.61
N TRP A 136 -5.65 17.67 -3.02
CA TRP A 136 -5.18 18.24 -4.29
C TRP A 136 -5.97 17.66 -5.48
N LEU A 137 -6.15 16.34 -5.53
CA LEU A 137 -6.91 15.66 -6.58
C LEU A 137 -8.41 16.01 -6.60
N VAL A 138 -8.99 16.29 -5.43
CA VAL A 138 -10.39 16.73 -5.29
C VAL A 138 -10.52 18.18 -5.73
N LEU A 139 -9.59 19.05 -5.32
CA LEU A 139 -9.60 20.47 -5.67
C LEU A 139 -9.40 20.68 -7.17
N ASP A 140 -8.50 19.94 -7.83
CA ASP A 140 -8.34 20.01 -9.29
C ASP A 140 -9.66 19.72 -10.03
N ARG A 141 -10.44 18.75 -9.56
CA ARG A 141 -11.78 18.47 -10.12
C ARG A 141 -12.79 19.56 -9.79
N ALA A 142 -12.79 20.05 -8.55
CA ALA A 142 -13.72 21.08 -8.10
C ALA A 142 -13.53 22.38 -8.88
N MET A 143 -12.27 22.79 -9.06
CA MET A 143 -11.90 23.96 -9.86
C MET A 143 -12.30 23.77 -11.32
N TYR A 144 -12.03 22.59 -11.92
CA TYR A 144 -12.47 22.31 -13.28
C TYR A 144 -13.99 22.45 -13.46
N VAL A 145 -14.79 21.91 -12.52
CA VAL A 145 -16.25 22.03 -12.58
C VAL A 145 -16.70 23.48 -12.39
N HIS A 146 -16.02 24.24 -11.54
CA HIS A 146 -16.27 25.67 -11.36
C HIS A 146 -15.99 26.46 -12.65
N GLU A 147 -14.89 26.17 -13.34
CA GLU A 147 -14.54 26.76 -14.65
C GLU A 147 -15.61 26.49 -15.72
N GLN A 148 -16.40 25.41 -15.59
CA GLN A 148 -17.55 25.11 -16.46
C GLN A 148 -18.83 25.90 -16.09
N GLY A 149 -18.74 26.86 -15.16
CA GLY A 149 -19.85 27.74 -14.78
C GLY A 149 -20.75 27.21 -13.65
N TYR A 150 -20.29 26.22 -12.88
CA TYR A 150 -21.05 25.70 -11.73
C TYR A 150 -20.67 26.44 -10.45
N SER A 151 -21.64 26.55 -9.54
CA SER A 151 -21.36 26.84 -8.13
C SER A 151 -20.88 25.56 -7.45
N VAL A 152 -19.68 25.57 -6.89
CA VAL A 152 -19.01 24.37 -6.36
C VAL A 152 -18.68 24.54 -4.88
N SER A 153 -18.92 23.50 -4.08
CA SER A 153 -18.42 23.38 -2.71
C SER A 153 -17.76 22.03 -2.48
N VAL A 154 -16.74 22.01 -1.61
CA VAL A 154 -16.00 20.81 -1.21
C VAL A 154 -16.20 20.60 0.27
N GLY A 155 -16.50 19.37 0.68
CA GLY A 155 -16.72 19.03 2.08
C GLY A 155 -16.50 17.55 2.35
N THR A 156 -16.97 17.10 3.52
CA THR A 156 -16.92 15.69 3.93
C THR A 156 -18.31 15.08 4.03
N PHE A 157 -18.52 13.85 3.55
CA PHE A 157 -19.82 13.18 3.63
C PHE A 157 -19.97 12.29 4.87
N CYS A 158 -18.86 11.94 5.52
CA CYS A 158 -18.84 11.13 6.73
C CYS A 158 -17.55 11.34 7.54
N ASP A 159 -17.50 10.72 8.72
CA ASP A 159 -16.29 10.66 9.54
C ASP A 159 -15.20 9.80 8.85
N SER A 160 -13.94 10.25 8.89
CA SER A 160 -12.81 9.57 8.26
C SER A 160 -12.54 8.17 8.83
N ARG A 161 -13.01 7.88 10.05
CA ARG A 161 -12.94 6.54 10.66
C ARG A 161 -13.82 5.52 9.96
N ILE A 162 -14.87 5.95 9.26
CA ILE A 162 -15.74 5.08 8.47
C ILE A 162 -15.04 4.73 7.16
N THR A 163 -14.56 5.75 6.45
CA THR A 163 -13.71 5.59 5.27
C THR A 163 -12.78 6.81 5.16
N PRO A 164 -11.47 6.61 4.90
CA PRO A 164 -10.54 7.73 4.77
C PRO A 164 -10.90 8.61 3.56
N ARG A 165 -11.54 8.02 2.56
CA ARG A 165 -12.06 8.72 1.37
C ARG A 165 -13.42 9.35 1.67
N ASN A 166 -13.44 10.31 2.57
CA ASN A 166 -14.67 10.95 3.02
C ASN A 166 -14.98 12.29 2.33
N LEU A 167 -14.20 12.70 1.32
CA LEU A 167 -14.39 13.96 0.61
C LEU A 167 -15.49 13.87 -0.47
N LEU A 168 -16.24 14.95 -0.63
CA LEU A 168 -17.27 15.12 -1.65
C LEU A 168 -17.12 16.48 -2.35
N ILE A 169 -17.56 16.53 -3.61
CA ILE A 169 -17.75 17.77 -4.39
C ILE A 169 -19.24 17.91 -4.65
N LEU A 170 -19.84 19.04 -4.26
CA LEU A 170 -21.18 19.43 -4.68
C LEU A 170 -21.05 20.47 -5.78
N ALA A 171 -21.79 20.26 -6.87
CA ALA A 171 -21.87 21.23 -7.95
C ALA A 171 -23.35 21.51 -8.23
N ARG A 172 -23.72 22.79 -8.22
CA ARG A 172 -25.06 23.27 -8.56
C ARG A 172 -24.98 24.13 -9.81
N LYS A 173 -25.82 23.79 -10.78
CA LYS A 173 -26.05 24.64 -11.95
C LYS A 173 -27.07 25.70 -11.57
N SER A 174 -26.72 26.96 -11.82
CA SER A 174 -27.66 28.08 -11.77
C SER A 174 -28.65 27.99 -12.92
#